data_AF-A0A431U1A0-F1
#
_entry.id   AF-A0A431U1A0-F1
#
_cell.length_a   1.000
_cell.length_b   1.000
_cell.length_c   1.000
_cell.angle_alpha   90.00
_cell.angle_beta   90.00
_cell.angle_gamma   90.00
#
_symmetry.space_group_name_H-M   'P 1'
#
loop_
_entity.id
_entity.type
_entity.pdbx_description
1 polymer ?
#
loop_
_entity_poly.entity_id
_entity_poly.type
_entity_poly.pdbx_seq_one_letter_code
_entity_poly.pdbx_strand_id
1 'polypeptide(L)'
;MLSFDKIFADWFADEAISNPELEAGVRDHLERLRKGNEGGRFDALIGSTEARFTAYFGYRSDASTGLSAGKGQTLTLDAAREAVRKWITGPGREYVHYKLKDEAQRLRFYPKGATEYHNANYPEWPGLLERFDKALAELGAGFEADFKTTYAGHRDALLAALTAQSGQKKAQADARVGTKQERALLTRQLSRNARQLGLDFDEQPGMALTFFDRRYFNQHQPEPAPKPAGPPVPAG
;
A
#
# COMPACT_ATOMS: atom_id res chain seq x y z
N MET A 1 -4.49 -36.90 24.40
CA MET A 1 -5.36 -35.92 25.05
C MET A 1 -5.88 -34.98 23.95
N LEU A 2 -7.20 -34.90 23.74
CA LEU A 2 -7.77 -33.90 22.82
C LEU A 2 -7.41 -32.52 23.37
N SER A 3 -6.74 -31.69 22.57
CA SER A 3 -6.50 -30.29 22.90
C SER A 3 -7.61 -29.47 22.27
N PHE A 4 -8.48 -28.89 23.09
CA PHE A 4 -9.55 -28.01 22.64
C PHE A 4 -8.98 -26.79 21.89
N ASP A 5 -7.80 -26.31 22.27
CA ASP A 5 -7.10 -25.25 21.56
C ASP A 5 -6.84 -25.62 20.11
N LYS A 6 -6.45 -26.88 19.82
CA LYS A 6 -6.23 -27.34 18.44
C LYS A 6 -7.51 -27.46 17.62
N ILE A 7 -8.62 -27.82 18.27
CA ILE A 7 -9.93 -27.99 17.63
C ILE A 7 -10.52 -26.63 17.25
N PHE A 8 -10.38 -25.64 18.14
CA PHE A 8 -10.94 -24.30 17.96
C PHE A 8 -9.96 -23.27 17.40
N ALA A 9 -8.71 -23.65 17.16
CA ALA A 9 -7.70 -22.82 16.50
C ALA A 9 -8.17 -22.34 15.12
N ASP A 10 -7.50 -21.28 14.66
CA ASP A 10 -7.61 -20.82 13.29
C ASP A 10 -6.61 -21.58 12.41
N TRP A 11 -7.10 -22.58 11.68
CA TRP A 11 -6.30 -23.48 10.85
C TRP A 11 -5.73 -22.81 9.59
N PHE A 12 -6.21 -21.60 9.26
CA PHE A 12 -5.78 -20.84 8.09
C PHE A 12 -5.01 -19.56 8.46
N ALA A 13 -4.71 -19.35 9.75
CA ALA A 13 -4.03 -18.13 10.23
C ALA A 13 -2.53 -18.07 9.91
N ASP A 14 -1.96 -19.08 9.25
CA ASP A 14 -0.53 -19.18 8.97
C ASP A 14 -0.01 -17.95 8.21
N GLU A 15 1.01 -17.29 8.74
CA GLU A 15 1.65 -16.11 8.13
C GLU A 15 2.43 -16.46 6.86
N ALA A 16 2.80 -17.73 6.67
CA ALA A 16 3.48 -18.21 5.47
C ALA A 16 2.55 -18.27 4.24
N ILE A 17 1.22 -18.34 4.44
CA ILE A 17 0.26 -18.32 3.32
C ILE A 17 0.21 -16.90 2.75
N SER A 18 0.72 -16.75 1.53
CA SER A 18 0.71 -15.48 0.82
C SER A 18 -0.72 -15.05 0.43
N ASN A 19 -0.93 -13.75 0.21
CA ASN A 19 -2.24 -13.22 -0.20
C ASN A 19 -2.77 -13.84 -1.50
N PRO A 20 -1.96 -14.05 -2.57
CA PRO A 20 -2.42 -14.77 -3.76
C PRO A 20 -2.86 -16.22 -3.47
N GLU A 21 -2.12 -16.93 -2.62
CA GLU A 21 -2.44 -18.31 -2.24
C GLU A 21 -3.74 -18.37 -1.44
N LEU A 22 -3.91 -17.46 -0.47
CA LEU A 22 -5.14 -17.33 0.32
C LEU A 22 -6.33 -16.96 -0.57
N GLU A 23 -6.15 -16.03 -1.53
CA GLU A 23 -7.21 -15.65 -2.47
C GLU A 23 -7.65 -16.84 -3.33
N ALA A 24 -6.69 -17.56 -3.91
CA ALA A 24 -6.96 -18.75 -4.71
C ALA A 24 -7.68 -19.83 -3.89
N GLY A 25 -7.24 -20.05 -2.64
CA GLY A 25 -7.85 -21.03 -1.75
C GLY A 25 -9.28 -20.68 -1.35
N VAL A 26 -9.57 -19.41 -1.04
CA VAL A 26 -10.94 -18.98 -0.72
C VAL A 26 -11.85 -19.06 -1.95
N ARG A 27 -11.36 -18.69 -3.14
CA ARG A 27 -12.13 -18.79 -4.38
C ARG A 27 -12.47 -20.25 -4.72
N ASP A 28 -11.50 -21.16 -4.62
CA ASP A 28 -11.71 -22.60 -4.82
C ASP A 28 -12.72 -23.17 -3.80
N HIS A 29 -12.59 -22.80 -2.52
CA HIS A 29 -13.55 -23.18 -1.48
C HIS A 29 -14.98 -22.70 -1.80
N LEU A 30 -15.15 -21.43 -2.16
CA LEU A 30 -16.44 -20.85 -2.56
C LEU A 30 -17.03 -21.58 -3.79
N GLU A 31 -16.21 -21.91 -4.78
CA GLU A 31 -16.65 -22.64 -5.97
C GLU A 31 -17.13 -24.05 -5.61
N ARG A 32 -16.40 -24.77 -4.76
CA ARG A 32 -16.77 -26.11 -4.28
C ARG A 32 -18.06 -26.08 -3.47
N LEU A 33 -18.21 -25.10 -2.57
CA LEU A 33 -19.47 -24.91 -1.83
C LEU A 33 -20.64 -24.69 -2.77
N ARG A 34 -20.51 -23.79 -3.76
CA ARG A 34 -21.57 -23.53 -4.75
C ARG A 34 -21.92 -24.78 -5.56
N LYS A 35 -20.92 -25.55 -6.00
CA LYS A 35 -21.14 -26.81 -6.75
C LYS A 35 -21.88 -27.86 -5.91
N GLY A 36 -21.58 -27.95 -4.61
CA GLY A 36 -22.22 -28.89 -3.69
C GLY A 36 -23.48 -28.33 -3.01
N ASN A 37 -24.00 -27.16 -3.40
CA ASN A 37 -25.07 -26.46 -2.70
C ASN A 37 -26.47 -26.95 -3.09
N GLU A 38 -26.70 -28.26 -3.00
CA GLU A 38 -28.02 -28.83 -3.24
C GLU A 38 -29.02 -28.33 -2.19
N GLY A 39 -30.16 -27.80 -2.65
CA GLY A 39 -31.21 -27.28 -1.77
C GLY A 39 -30.83 -26.05 -0.94
N GLY A 40 -29.74 -25.33 -1.29
CA GLY A 40 -29.34 -24.11 -0.57
C GLY A 40 -28.67 -24.36 0.79
N ARG A 41 -28.28 -25.62 1.08
CA ARG A 41 -27.70 -26.02 2.37
C ARG A 41 -26.46 -25.22 2.82
N PHE A 42 -25.74 -24.61 1.87
CA PHE A 42 -24.52 -23.85 2.11
C PHE A 42 -24.67 -22.34 1.88
N ASP A 43 -25.88 -21.82 1.64
CA ASP A 43 -26.09 -20.39 1.35
C ASP A 43 -25.51 -19.47 2.43
N ALA A 44 -25.68 -19.84 3.71
CA ALA A 44 -25.14 -19.09 4.83
C ALA A 44 -23.59 -19.10 4.87
N LEU A 45 -22.97 -20.24 4.55
CA LEU A 45 -21.50 -20.38 4.49
C LEU A 45 -20.93 -19.57 3.33
N ILE A 46 -21.58 -19.64 2.16
CA ILE A 46 -21.20 -18.88 0.97
C ILE A 46 -21.30 -17.38 1.26
N GLY A 47 -22.46 -16.89 1.73
CA GLY A 47 -22.68 -15.46 1.96
C GLY A 47 -21.74 -14.87 3.02
N SER A 48 -21.53 -15.57 4.13
CA SER A 48 -20.59 -15.11 5.17
C SER A 48 -19.14 -15.09 4.68
N THR A 49 -18.74 -16.05 3.84
CA THR A 49 -17.39 -16.13 3.27
C THR A 49 -17.16 -15.07 2.19
N GLU A 50 -18.13 -14.85 1.31
CA GLU A 50 -18.08 -13.78 0.29
C GLU A 50 -17.98 -12.39 0.91
N ALA A 51 -18.71 -12.14 1.99
CA ALA A 51 -18.62 -10.87 2.71
C ALA A 51 -17.20 -10.63 3.27
N ARG A 52 -16.58 -11.66 3.86
CA ARG A 52 -15.19 -11.57 4.38
C ARG A 52 -14.16 -11.51 3.27
N PHE A 53 -14.37 -12.26 2.19
CA PHE A 53 -13.54 -12.22 0.99
C PHE A 53 -13.55 -10.82 0.37
N THR A 54 -14.73 -10.20 0.24
CA THR A 54 -14.88 -8.86 -0.32
C THR A 54 -14.25 -7.80 0.58
N ALA A 55 -14.47 -7.89 1.90
CA ALA A 55 -13.82 -6.98 2.85
C ALA A 55 -12.28 -7.07 2.78
N TYR A 56 -11.72 -8.25 2.52
CA TYR A 56 -10.28 -8.45 2.50
C TYR A 56 -9.62 -8.23 1.11
N PHE A 57 -10.21 -8.78 0.05
CA PHE A 57 -9.66 -8.76 -1.32
C PHE A 57 -10.38 -7.79 -2.26
N GLY A 58 -11.54 -7.24 -1.89
CA GLY A 58 -12.31 -6.33 -2.74
C GLY A 58 -11.55 -5.05 -3.13
N TYR A 59 -10.59 -4.62 -2.29
CA TYR A 59 -9.74 -3.44 -2.54
C TYR A 59 -8.59 -3.69 -3.55
N ARG A 60 -8.38 -4.93 -4.00
CA ARG A 60 -7.17 -5.32 -4.73
C ARG A 60 -7.17 -4.94 -6.22
N SER A 61 -8.34 -4.74 -6.85
CA SER A 61 -8.39 -4.22 -8.24
C SER A 61 -7.93 -2.76 -8.34
N ASP A 62 -8.06 -1.99 -7.25
CA ASP A 62 -7.65 -0.59 -7.19
C ASP A 62 -6.14 -0.47 -6.86
N ALA A 63 -5.61 -1.45 -6.13
CA ALA A 63 -4.22 -1.49 -5.66
C ALA A 63 -3.18 -1.66 -6.79
N SER A 64 -3.41 -2.58 -7.74
CA SER A 64 -2.47 -2.81 -8.85
C SER A 64 -2.43 -1.64 -9.83
N THR A 65 -3.58 -1.02 -10.07
CA THR A 65 -3.70 0.21 -10.85
C THR A 65 -3.03 1.38 -10.11
N GLY A 66 -3.24 1.48 -8.79
CA GLY A 66 -2.59 2.47 -7.94
C GLY A 66 -1.08 2.33 -7.81
N LEU A 67 -0.52 1.11 -7.87
CA LEU A 67 0.93 0.87 -7.83
C LEU A 67 1.61 1.29 -9.15
N SER A 68 1.04 0.95 -10.30
CA SER A 68 1.54 1.37 -11.61
C SER A 68 1.40 2.87 -11.82
N ALA A 69 0.26 3.45 -11.42
CA ALA A 69 0.08 4.91 -11.37
C ALA A 69 1.11 5.57 -10.43
N GLY A 70 1.46 4.89 -9.33
CA GLY A 70 2.45 5.39 -8.38
C GLY A 70 3.87 5.50 -8.88
N LYS A 71 4.31 4.55 -9.70
CA LYS A 71 5.61 4.66 -10.38
C LYS A 71 5.61 5.81 -11.39
N GLY A 72 4.54 5.94 -12.17
CA GLY A 72 4.39 7.05 -13.13
C GLY A 72 4.39 8.42 -12.46
N GLN A 73 3.63 8.60 -11.38
CA GLN A 73 3.58 9.88 -10.66
C GLN A 73 4.88 10.21 -9.91
N THR A 74 5.61 9.22 -9.41
CA THR A 74 6.95 9.44 -8.83
C THR A 74 7.91 9.98 -9.88
N LEU A 75 7.93 9.38 -11.08
CA LEU A 75 8.73 9.87 -12.19
C LEU A 75 8.31 11.27 -12.64
N THR A 76 7.01 11.54 -12.71
CA THR A 76 6.47 12.87 -13.05
C THR A 76 6.87 13.92 -12.01
N LEU A 77 6.80 13.58 -10.71
CA LEU A 77 7.22 14.47 -9.64
C LEU A 77 8.71 14.77 -9.70
N ASP A 78 9.54 13.76 -9.92
CA ASP A 78 10.99 13.93 -10.07
C ASP A 78 11.32 14.81 -11.28
N ALA A 79 10.69 14.54 -12.43
CA ALA A 79 10.86 15.35 -13.63
C ALA A 79 10.43 16.81 -13.42
N ALA A 80 9.28 17.04 -12.77
CA ALA A 80 8.79 18.40 -12.48
C ALA A 80 9.70 19.14 -11.50
N ARG A 81 10.18 18.47 -10.45
CA ARG A 81 11.16 19.01 -9.50
C ARG A 81 12.46 19.39 -10.19
N GLU A 82 12.99 18.48 -11.02
CA GLU A 82 14.22 18.71 -11.76
C GLU A 82 14.09 19.87 -12.75
N ALA A 83 12.96 19.99 -13.44
CA ALA A 83 12.69 21.09 -14.37
C ALA A 83 12.70 22.44 -13.66
N VAL A 84 11.93 22.60 -12.57
CA VAL A 84 11.89 23.86 -11.83
C VAL A 84 13.24 24.16 -11.16
N ARG A 85 13.92 23.15 -10.61
CA ARG A 85 15.24 23.30 -9.98
C ARG A 85 16.27 23.79 -10.98
N LYS A 86 16.39 23.14 -12.14
CA LYS A 86 17.34 23.53 -13.18
C LYS A 86 17.06 24.93 -13.68
N TRP A 87 15.79 25.27 -13.88
CA TRP A 87 15.42 26.60 -14.35
C TRP A 87 15.72 27.68 -13.30
N ILE A 88 15.27 27.52 -12.05
CA ILE A 88 15.47 28.50 -10.97
C ILE A 88 16.97 28.66 -10.64
N THR A 89 17.77 27.60 -10.70
CA THR A 89 19.20 27.69 -10.34
C THR A 89 20.12 28.08 -11.50
N GLY A 90 19.65 27.94 -12.75
CA GLY A 90 20.36 28.31 -13.98
C GLY A 90 19.77 29.54 -14.66
N PRO A 91 19.10 29.38 -15.82
CA PRO A 91 18.68 30.51 -16.66
C PRO A 91 17.74 31.48 -15.93
N GLY A 92 16.87 30.99 -15.06
CA GLY A 92 15.97 31.81 -14.24
C GLY A 92 16.73 32.76 -13.30
N ARG A 93 17.76 32.23 -12.63
CA ARG A 93 18.63 33.01 -11.74
C ARG A 93 19.48 34.01 -12.51
N GLU A 94 20.11 33.58 -13.59
CA GLU A 94 20.92 34.47 -14.43
C GLU A 94 20.10 35.67 -14.89
N TYR A 95 18.83 35.43 -15.26
CA TYR A 95 17.92 36.48 -15.66
C TYR A 95 17.55 37.44 -14.51
N VAL A 96 17.24 36.90 -13.32
CA VAL A 96 16.99 37.71 -12.13
C VAL A 96 18.20 38.59 -11.80
N HIS A 97 19.42 38.03 -11.88
CA HIS A 97 20.66 38.79 -11.66
C HIS A 97 20.93 39.83 -12.75
N TYR A 98 20.54 39.55 -13.99
CA TYR A 98 20.64 40.49 -15.09
C TYR A 98 19.69 41.68 -14.88
N LYS A 99 18.43 41.42 -14.52
CA LYS A 99 17.39 42.44 -14.35
C LYS A 99 17.54 43.26 -13.07
N LEU A 100 17.85 42.60 -11.96
CA LEU A 100 17.97 43.24 -10.65
C LEU A 100 19.44 43.47 -10.31
N LYS A 101 19.87 44.74 -10.40
CA LYS A 101 21.25 45.14 -10.05
C LYS A 101 21.46 45.29 -8.55
N ASP A 102 20.40 45.60 -7.80
CA ASP A 102 20.43 45.65 -6.34
C ASP A 102 20.47 44.25 -5.73
N GLU A 103 21.43 44.02 -4.84
CA GLU A 103 21.60 42.78 -4.11
C GLU A 103 20.44 42.52 -3.14
N ALA A 104 19.95 43.55 -2.45
CA ALA A 104 18.85 43.40 -1.50
C ALA A 104 17.57 42.90 -2.18
N GLN A 105 17.34 43.32 -3.43
CA GLN A 105 16.24 42.84 -4.27
C GLN A 105 16.47 41.38 -4.72
N ARG A 106 17.69 41.01 -5.13
CA ARG A 106 18.00 39.62 -5.49
C ARG A 106 17.82 38.65 -4.32
N LEU A 107 18.17 39.08 -3.10
CA LEU A 107 17.99 38.29 -1.88
C LEU A 107 16.52 38.02 -1.54
N ARG A 108 15.56 38.76 -2.09
CA ARG A 108 14.12 38.42 -1.99
C ARG A 108 13.80 37.11 -2.71
N PHE A 109 14.48 36.83 -3.81
CA PHE A 109 14.36 35.59 -4.56
C PHE A 109 15.24 34.48 -3.97
N TYR A 110 16.47 34.81 -3.56
CA TYR A 110 17.47 33.83 -3.13
C TYR A 110 18.11 34.20 -1.78
N PRO A 111 17.39 34.11 -0.64
CA PRO A 111 17.91 34.54 0.66
C PRO A 111 19.17 33.80 1.08
N LYS A 112 19.25 32.50 0.78
CA LYS A 112 20.43 31.66 1.05
C LYS A 112 21.17 31.28 -0.24
N GLY A 113 20.94 32.02 -1.32
CA GLY A 113 21.47 31.71 -2.64
C GLY A 113 20.75 30.54 -3.34
N ALA A 114 21.24 30.17 -4.52
CA ALA A 114 20.65 29.12 -5.36
C ALA A 114 20.76 27.71 -4.76
N THR A 115 21.67 27.51 -3.82
CA THR A 115 21.88 26.23 -3.13
C THR A 115 20.67 25.80 -2.31
N GLU A 116 19.83 26.73 -1.84
CA GLU A 116 18.58 26.39 -1.14
C GLU A 116 17.63 25.61 -2.06
N TYR A 117 17.51 26.05 -3.31
CA TYR A 117 16.68 25.39 -4.33
C TYR A 117 17.33 24.10 -4.84
N HIS A 118 18.66 24.05 -4.90
CA HIS A 118 19.39 22.86 -5.34
C HIS A 118 19.18 21.66 -4.39
N ASN A 119 19.16 21.94 -3.08
CA ASN A 119 19.11 20.95 -2.02
C ASN A 119 17.70 20.76 -1.40
N ALA A 120 16.68 21.44 -1.92
CA ALA A 120 15.33 21.40 -1.39
C ALA A 120 14.69 20.01 -1.49
N ASN A 121 14.18 19.52 -0.36
CA ASN A 121 13.37 18.32 -0.28
C ASN A 121 11.90 18.62 -0.66
N TYR A 122 11.12 17.60 -1.04
CA TYR A 122 9.73 17.76 -1.49
C TYR A 122 8.83 18.64 -0.59
N PRO A 123 8.87 18.54 0.75
CA PRO A 123 8.04 19.36 1.62
C PRO A 123 8.39 20.85 1.63
N GLU A 124 9.62 21.20 1.23
CA GLU A 124 10.14 22.57 1.28
C GLU A 124 9.74 23.35 0.03
N TRP A 125 9.54 22.67 -1.11
CA TRP A 125 9.25 23.29 -2.40
C TRP A 125 8.04 24.25 -2.41
N PRO A 126 6.87 23.94 -1.82
CA PRO A 126 5.75 24.88 -1.80
C PRO A 126 6.11 26.24 -1.20
N GLY A 127 6.82 26.27 -0.06
CA GLY A 127 7.24 27.52 0.58
C GLY A 127 8.33 28.25 -0.21
N LEU A 128 9.22 27.53 -0.90
CA LEU A 128 10.22 28.12 -1.78
C LEU A 128 9.61 28.79 -3.02
N LEU A 129 8.58 28.15 -3.60
CA LEU A 129 7.84 28.69 -4.75
C LEU A 129 6.97 29.88 -4.35
N GLU A 130 6.29 29.82 -3.20
CA GLU A 130 5.53 30.96 -2.67
C GLU A 130 6.42 32.20 -2.44
N ARG A 131 7.64 31.99 -1.92
CA ARG A 131 8.63 33.06 -1.77
C ARG A 131 8.97 33.70 -3.11
N PHE A 132 9.17 32.87 -4.13
CA PHE A 132 9.51 33.32 -5.48
C PHE A 132 8.33 34.04 -6.15
N ASP A 133 7.10 33.56 -5.96
CA ASP A 133 5.85 34.21 -6.40
C ASP A 133 5.73 35.60 -5.79
N LYS A 134 5.96 35.71 -4.47
CA LYS A 134 5.92 36.99 -3.76
C LYS A 134 6.98 37.97 -4.29
N ALA A 135 8.21 37.51 -4.49
CA ALA A 135 9.27 38.34 -5.04
C ALA A 135 8.96 38.78 -6.49
N LEU A 136 8.36 37.90 -7.31
CA LEU A 136 7.86 38.25 -8.64
C LEU A 136 6.69 39.25 -8.59
N ALA A 137 5.79 39.16 -7.62
CA ALA A 137 4.69 40.11 -7.49
C ALA A 137 5.21 41.51 -7.12
N GLU A 138 6.18 41.58 -6.21
CA GLU A 138 6.72 42.86 -5.69
C GLU A 138 7.71 43.52 -6.65
N LEU A 139 8.58 42.74 -7.31
CA LEU A 139 9.71 43.23 -8.11
C LEU A 139 9.58 42.90 -9.61
N GLY A 140 8.53 42.18 -10.01
CA GLY A 140 8.39 41.61 -11.34
C GLY A 140 8.00 42.56 -12.45
N ALA A 141 7.75 43.85 -12.18
CA ALA A 141 7.33 44.81 -13.20
C ALA A 141 8.32 44.91 -14.39
N GLY A 142 9.63 44.75 -14.13
CA GLY A 142 10.68 44.78 -15.16
C GLY A 142 10.97 43.43 -15.83
N PHE A 143 10.26 42.36 -15.46
CA PHE A 143 10.41 41.03 -16.04
C PHE A 143 9.37 40.81 -17.15
N GLU A 144 9.85 40.28 -18.26
CA GLU A 144 9.09 39.97 -19.46
C GLU A 144 8.04 38.89 -19.19
N ALA A 145 6.99 38.91 -20.00
CA ALA A 145 5.89 37.96 -19.91
C ALA A 145 6.40 36.51 -20.08
N ASP A 146 7.27 36.25 -21.05
CA ASP A 146 7.79 34.90 -21.33
C ASP A 146 8.54 34.30 -20.14
N PHE A 147 9.29 35.12 -19.40
CA PHE A 147 9.97 34.70 -18.17
C PHE A 147 8.96 34.24 -17.11
N LYS A 148 7.94 35.06 -16.86
CA LYS A 148 6.88 34.78 -15.88
C LYS A 148 6.07 33.54 -16.28
N THR A 149 5.75 33.40 -17.56
CA THR A 149 5.03 32.24 -18.11
C THR A 149 5.84 30.96 -17.96
N THR A 150 7.14 31.00 -18.28
CA THR A 150 8.02 29.83 -18.15
C THR A 150 8.13 29.39 -16.69
N TYR A 151 8.33 30.35 -15.78
CA TYR A 151 8.34 30.07 -14.34
C TYR A 151 7.01 29.48 -13.86
N ALA A 152 5.88 30.11 -14.21
CA ALA A 152 4.55 29.65 -13.82
C ALA A 152 4.30 28.21 -14.30
N GLY A 153 4.69 27.88 -15.54
CA GLY A 153 4.59 26.52 -16.06
C GLY A 153 5.37 25.49 -15.23
N HIS A 154 6.61 25.81 -14.84
CA HIS A 154 7.40 24.93 -13.95
C HIS A 154 6.82 24.84 -12.54
N ARG A 155 6.37 25.97 -11.97
CA ARG A 155 5.72 26.05 -10.66
C ARG A 155 4.47 25.18 -10.60
N ASP A 156 3.55 25.39 -11.54
CA ASP A 156 2.26 24.71 -11.61
C ASP A 156 2.45 23.20 -11.86
N ALA A 157 3.41 22.81 -12.71
CA ALA A 157 3.73 21.41 -12.93
C ALA A 157 4.21 20.71 -11.64
N LEU A 158 5.08 21.35 -10.84
CA LEU A 158 5.54 20.78 -9.58
C LEU A 158 4.42 20.73 -8.53
N LEU A 159 3.63 21.79 -8.37
CA LEU A 159 2.52 21.81 -7.42
C LEU A 159 1.43 20.77 -7.77
N ALA A 160 1.13 20.62 -9.07
CA ALA A 160 0.22 19.58 -9.54
C ALA A 160 0.76 18.17 -9.25
N ALA A 161 2.05 17.93 -9.49
CA ALA A 161 2.68 16.64 -9.20
C ALA A 161 2.71 16.32 -7.69
N LEU A 162 3.00 17.31 -6.82
CA LEU A 162 2.94 17.16 -5.36
C LEU A 162 1.52 16.84 -4.89
N THR A 163 0.52 17.52 -5.44
CA THR A 163 -0.90 17.28 -5.13
C THR A 163 -1.32 15.87 -5.56
N ALA A 164 -0.95 15.45 -6.77
CA ALA A 164 -1.24 14.11 -7.29
C ALA A 164 -0.59 13.02 -6.41
N GLN A 165 0.69 13.16 -6.06
CA GLN A 165 1.38 12.20 -5.20
C GLN A 165 0.74 12.10 -3.80
N SER A 166 0.26 13.22 -3.26
CA SER A 166 -0.43 13.26 -1.97
C SER A 166 -1.77 12.54 -2.01
N GLY A 167 -2.58 12.80 -3.06
CA GLY A 167 -3.84 12.11 -3.31
C GLY A 167 -3.66 10.61 -3.55
N GLN A 168 -2.58 10.22 -4.23
CA GLN A 168 -2.26 8.82 -4.48
C GLN A 168 -1.73 8.11 -3.23
N LYS A 169 -0.95 8.76 -2.36
CA LYS A 169 -0.57 8.17 -1.06
C LYS A 169 -1.80 7.86 -0.22
N LYS A 170 -2.81 8.74 -0.27
CA LYS A 170 -4.12 8.48 0.35
C LYS A 170 -4.82 7.30 -0.31
N ALA A 171 -4.94 7.30 -1.65
CA ALA A 171 -5.56 6.20 -2.38
C ALA A 171 -4.84 4.85 -2.22
N GLN A 172 -3.51 4.82 -2.09
CA GLN A 172 -2.72 3.61 -1.82
C GLN A 172 -2.80 3.16 -0.36
N ALA A 173 -2.95 4.10 0.59
CA ALA A 173 -3.27 3.75 1.96
C ALA A 173 -4.65 3.09 2.04
N ASP A 174 -5.59 3.56 1.22
CA ASP A 174 -6.94 3.01 1.09
C ASP A 174 -6.96 1.70 0.27
N ALA A 175 -6.04 1.51 -0.68
CA ALA A 175 -5.95 0.34 -1.57
C ALA A 175 -4.99 -0.77 -1.09
N ARG A 176 -4.69 -0.87 0.21
CA ARG A 176 -4.05 -2.08 0.73
C ARG A 176 -5.04 -3.26 0.61
N VAL A 177 -4.53 -4.49 0.45
CA VAL A 177 -5.33 -5.67 0.85
C VAL A 177 -5.82 -5.40 2.27
N GLY A 178 -7.01 -5.89 2.65
CA GLY A 178 -7.61 -5.59 3.93
C GLY A 178 -6.63 -5.70 5.11
N THR A 179 -6.92 -5.00 6.19
CA THR A 179 -6.15 -4.97 7.43
C THR A 179 -5.81 -6.38 7.95
N LYS A 180 -4.80 -6.48 8.83
CA LYS A 180 -4.52 -7.75 9.55
C LYS A 180 -5.76 -8.30 10.26
N GLN A 181 -6.62 -7.41 10.75
CA GLN A 181 -7.89 -7.77 11.38
C GLN A 181 -8.86 -8.41 10.37
N GLU A 182 -8.98 -7.87 9.16
CA GLU A 182 -9.80 -8.45 8.10
C GLU A 182 -9.24 -9.79 7.60
N ARG A 183 -7.91 -9.94 7.51
CA ARG A 183 -7.26 -11.24 7.25
C ARG A 183 -7.65 -12.27 8.31
N ALA A 184 -7.56 -11.88 9.59
CA ALA A 184 -7.92 -12.74 10.72
C ALA A 184 -9.41 -13.11 10.70
N LEU A 185 -10.29 -12.20 10.29
CA LEU A 185 -11.71 -12.49 10.18
C LEU A 185 -12.02 -13.44 9.01
N LEU A 186 -11.32 -13.31 7.88
CA LEU A 186 -11.44 -14.23 6.75
C LEU A 186 -10.95 -15.64 7.09
N THR A 187 -9.76 -15.75 7.66
CA THR A 187 -9.15 -17.04 8.05
C THR A 187 -9.96 -17.76 9.12
N ARG A 188 -10.45 -17.03 10.14
CA ARG A 188 -11.42 -17.58 11.11
C ARG A 188 -12.72 -18.05 10.47
N GLN A 189 -13.21 -17.36 9.44
CA GLN A 189 -14.41 -17.79 8.72
C GLN A 189 -14.15 -19.12 8.00
N LEU A 190 -13.01 -19.28 7.32
CA LEU A 190 -12.62 -20.56 6.71
C LEU A 190 -12.53 -21.69 7.74
N SER A 191 -11.93 -21.42 8.90
CA SER A 191 -11.86 -22.39 10.00
C SER A 191 -13.25 -22.77 10.55
N ARG A 192 -14.20 -21.82 10.60
CA ARG A 192 -15.59 -22.11 10.96
C ARG A 192 -16.29 -22.96 9.91
N ASN A 193 -16.09 -22.66 8.63
CA ASN A 193 -16.66 -23.45 7.55
C ASN A 193 -16.14 -24.89 7.59
N ALA A 194 -14.84 -25.09 7.83
CA ALA A 194 -14.25 -26.42 7.95
C ALA A 194 -14.85 -27.23 9.10
N ARG A 195 -15.10 -26.58 10.24
CA ARG A 195 -15.79 -27.21 11.37
C ARG A 195 -17.25 -27.53 11.06
N GLN A 196 -17.99 -26.60 10.45
CA GLN A 196 -19.39 -26.81 10.09
C GLN A 196 -19.53 -27.97 9.10
N LEU A 197 -18.73 -28.00 8.04
CA LEU A 197 -18.72 -29.10 7.08
C LEU A 197 -18.33 -30.43 7.73
N GLY A 198 -17.42 -30.42 8.70
CA GLY A 198 -17.10 -31.62 9.49
C GLY A 198 -18.28 -32.15 10.30
N LEU A 199 -19.20 -31.27 10.73
CA LEU A 199 -20.44 -31.66 11.40
C LEU A 199 -21.52 -32.11 10.40
N ASP A 200 -21.66 -31.42 9.26
CA ASP A 200 -22.65 -31.74 8.23
C ASP A 200 -22.36 -33.10 7.54
N PHE A 201 -21.11 -33.55 7.59
CA PHE A 201 -20.66 -34.85 7.05
C PHE A 201 -19.97 -35.70 8.13
N ASP A 202 -20.48 -35.70 9.35
CA ASP A 202 -19.92 -36.45 10.48
C ASP A 202 -19.75 -37.96 10.21
N GLU A 203 -20.72 -38.57 9.53
CA GLU A 203 -20.66 -39.98 9.09
C GLU A 203 -19.77 -40.20 7.85
N GLN A 204 -19.41 -39.12 7.13
CA GLN A 204 -18.63 -39.17 5.89
C GLN A 204 -17.56 -38.06 5.85
N PRO A 205 -16.59 -38.05 6.78
CA PRO A 205 -15.63 -36.94 6.92
C PRO A 205 -14.77 -36.71 5.66
N GLY A 206 -14.63 -37.74 4.81
CA GLY A 206 -13.99 -37.61 3.50
C GLY A 206 -14.71 -36.62 2.57
N MET A 207 -16.03 -36.48 2.68
CA MET A 207 -16.84 -35.53 1.90
C MET A 207 -16.60 -34.09 2.34
N ALA A 208 -16.47 -33.82 3.65
CA ALA A 208 -16.13 -32.48 4.16
C ALA A 208 -14.80 -31.97 3.59
N LEU A 209 -13.81 -32.88 3.43
CA LEU A 209 -12.51 -32.56 2.86
C LEU A 209 -12.56 -32.21 1.36
N THR A 210 -13.63 -32.55 0.64
CA THR A 210 -13.74 -32.21 -0.80
C THR A 210 -14.01 -30.73 -1.04
N PHE A 211 -14.47 -30.00 -0.01
CA PHE A 211 -14.78 -28.57 -0.07
C PHE A 211 -13.59 -27.66 0.17
N PHE A 212 -12.43 -28.22 0.49
CA PHE A 212 -11.20 -27.49 0.70
C PHE A 212 -10.04 -28.19 0.01
N ASP A 213 -9.10 -27.41 -0.51
CA ASP A 213 -7.83 -27.97 -0.93
C ASP A 213 -6.95 -28.25 0.31
N ARG A 214 -6.49 -29.49 0.43
CA ARG A 214 -5.69 -29.99 1.55
C ARG A 214 -4.43 -29.19 1.79
N ARG A 215 -3.88 -28.55 0.75
CA ARG A 215 -2.67 -27.72 0.90
C ARG A 215 -2.85 -26.56 1.87
N TYR A 216 -4.08 -26.13 2.12
CA TYR A 216 -4.39 -25.00 3.00
C TYR A 216 -4.64 -25.40 4.46
N PHE A 217 -4.63 -26.69 4.79
CA PHE A 217 -4.70 -27.17 6.17
C PHE A 217 -3.29 -27.39 6.73
N ASN A 218 -2.95 -26.65 7.79
CA ASN A 218 -1.81 -26.89 8.71
C ASN A 218 -0.54 -27.50 8.07
N GLN A 219 0.21 -26.71 7.30
CA GLN A 219 1.53 -27.14 6.82
C GLN A 219 2.66 -26.91 7.85
N HIS A 220 2.46 -26.14 8.92
CA HIS A 220 3.49 -25.97 9.95
C HIS A 220 2.90 -26.03 11.36
N GLN A 221 3.06 -27.18 12.03
CA GLN A 221 3.08 -27.18 13.50
C GLN A 221 4.35 -26.44 13.95
N PRO A 222 4.31 -25.55 14.96
CA PRO A 222 5.53 -25.14 15.63
C PRO A 222 6.22 -26.41 16.15
N GLU A 223 7.52 -26.55 15.89
CA GLU A 223 8.31 -27.69 16.38
C GLU A 223 8.04 -27.91 17.88
N PRO A 224 7.81 -29.15 18.31
CA PRO A 224 7.69 -29.43 19.74
C PRO A 224 8.98 -28.99 20.43
N ALA A 225 8.82 -28.16 21.47
CA ALA A 225 9.94 -27.63 22.25
C ALA A 225 10.96 -28.74 22.60
N PRO A 226 12.27 -28.47 22.49
CA PRO A 226 13.28 -29.49 22.71
C PRO A 226 13.11 -30.12 24.09
N LYS A 227 13.06 -31.46 24.13
CA LYS A 227 12.96 -32.22 25.39
C LYS A 227 14.11 -31.79 26.31
N PRO A 228 13.85 -31.54 27.61
CA PRO A 228 14.92 -31.27 28.55
C PRO A 228 15.88 -32.46 28.57
N ALA A 229 17.16 -32.17 28.40
CA ALA A 229 18.22 -33.17 28.43
C ALA A 229 18.15 -33.92 29.77
N GLY A 230 17.98 -35.24 29.70
CA GLY A 230 18.00 -36.09 30.88
C GLY A 230 19.34 -35.99 31.62
N PRO A 231 19.35 -36.19 32.95
CA PRO A 231 20.57 -36.03 33.74
C PRO A 231 21.66 -36.99 33.28
N PRO A 232 22.94 -36.55 33.31
CA PRO A 232 24.06 -37.35 32.83
C PRO A 232 24.22 -38.63 33.66
N VAL A 233 24.34 -39.76 32.97
CA VAL A 233 24.63 -41.07 33.57
C VAL A 233 26.08 -41.08 34.08
N PRO A 234 26.35 -41.46 35.34
CA PRO A 234 27.71 -41.52 35.86
C PRO A 234 28.51 -42.65 35.20
N ALA A 235 29.70 -42.32 34.70
CA ALA A 235 30.64 -43.29 34.16
C ALA A 235 31.25 -44.14 35.28
N GLY A 236 31.17 -45.45 35.14
CA GLY A 236 31.88 -46.44 35.97
C GLY A 236 33.24 -46.79 35.40
#